data_AF-A0A9E0LX24-F1
#
_entry.id   AF-A0A9E0LX24-F1
#
_cell.length_a   1.000
_cell.length_b   1.000
_cell.length_c   1.000
_cell.angle_alpha   90.00
_cell.angle_beta   90.00
_cell.angle_gamma   90.00
#
_symmetry.space_group_name_H-M   'P 1'
#
loop_
_entity.id
_entity.type
_entity.pdbx_description
1 polymer ?
#
loop_
_entity_poly.entity_id
_entity_poly.type
_entity_poly.pdbx_seq_one_letter_code
_entity_poly.pdbx_strand_id
1 'polypeptide(L)'
;METFSFPSIGMYCLFCTFVSYQILHAQHFRGASQAFLGILSISGLLGVLTGLVFLIYYGWHTTWWAPLVVFAIGFFSFSFSVFMERLLGAFTISLLGFIGWPVCAYYMFKFVPRALGPPG
;
A
#
# COMPACT_ATOMS: atom_id res chain seq x y z
N MET A 1 -5.79 9.27 -24.93
CA MET A 1 -6.21 8.00 -24.31
C MET A 1 -5.64 7.98 -22.92
N GLU A 2 -6.47 8.11 -21.89
CA GLU A 2 -6.03 8.03 -20.49
C GLU A 2 -5.53 6.61 -20.23
N THR A 3 -4.21 6.40 -20.28
CA THR A 3 -3.61 5.09 -20.05
C THR A 3 -3.65 4.78 -18.55
N PHE A 4 -4.76 4.20 -18.10
CA PHE A 4 -4.84 3.54 -16.80
C PHE A 4 -3.73 2.49 -16.72
N SER A 5 -2.73 2.71 -15.86
CA SER A 5 -1.68 1.72 -15.66
C SER A 5 -2.16 0.65 -14.69
N PHE A 6 -2.87 -0.36 -15.19
CA PHE A 6 -3.18 -1.60 -14.48
C PHE A 6 -2.02 -2.15 -13.61
N PRO A 7 -0.73 -2.12 -14.04
CA PRO A 7 0.37 -2.54 -13.17
C PRO A 7 0.56 -1.66 -11.93
N SER A 8 0.32 -0.34 -11.99
CA SER A 8 0.42 0.52 -10.81
C SER A 8 -0.69 0.22 -9.81
N ILE A 9 -1.90 -0.04 -10.31
CA ILE A 9 -3.07 -0.42 -9.49
C ILE A 9 -2.83 -1.76 -8.80
N GLY A 10 -2.32 -2.76 -9.54
CA GLY A 10 -1.98 -4.06 -8.96
C GLY A 10 -0.92 -3.96 -7.86
N MET A 11 0.12 -3.14 -8.07
CA MET A 11 1.15 -2.89 -7.05
C MET A 11 0.60 -2.12 -5.85
N TYR A 12 -0.31 -1.17 -6.07
CA TYR A 12 -1.01 -0.46 -5.00
C TYR A 12 -1.87 -1.41 -4.16
N CYS A 13 -2.54 -2.38 -4.78
CA CYS A 13 -3.31 -3.41 -4.06
C CYS A 13 -2.40 -4.23 -3.14
N LEU A 14 -1.29 -4.75 -3.67
CA LEU A 14 -0.30 -5.51 -2.89
C LEU A 14 0.30 -4.67 -1.76
N PHE A 15 0.63 -3.41 -2.05
CA PHE A 15 1.07 -2.44 -1.06
C PHE A 15 0.05 -2.27 0.07
N CYS A 16 -1.21 -2.03 -0.27
CA CYS A 16 -2.30 -1.91 0.70
C CYS A 16 -2.44 -3.17 1.54
N THR A 17 -2.34 -4.36 0.95
CA THR A 17 -2.35 -5.63 1.67
C THR A 17 -1.24 -5.67 2.73
N PHE A 18 0.01 -5.43 2.34
CA PHE A 18 1.15 -5.47 3.25
C PHE A 18 1.07 -4.44 4.38
N VAL A 19 0.73 -3.18 4.07
CA VAL A 19 0.60 -2.11 5.08
C VAL A 19 -0.54 -2.42 6.06
N SER A 20 -1.68 -2.87 5.54
CA SER A 20 -2.84 -3.22 6.35
C SER A 20 -2.54 -4.36 7.32
N TYR A 21 -1.74 -5.33 6.89
CA TYR A 21 -1.26 -6.39 7.76
C TYR A 21 -0.34 -5.92 8.86
N GLN A 22 0.59 -5.01 8.57
CA GLN A 22 1.46 -4.47 9.60
C GLN A 22 0.67 -3.75 10.69
N ILE A 23 -0.38 -3.02 10.30
CA ILE A 23 -1.29 -2.35 11.23
C ILE A 23 -2.10 -3.37 12.04
N LEU A 24 -2.66 -4.38 11.38
CA LEU A 24 -3.47 -5.42 12.05
C LEU A 24 -2.63 -6.26 13.01
N HIS A 25 -1.40 -6.60 12.62
CA HIS A 25 -0.45 -7.30 13.47
C HIS A 25 -0.04 -6.42 14.65
N ALA A 26 0.20 -5.12 14.45
CA ALA A 26 0.50 -4.20 15.56
C ALA A 26 -0.66 -4.13 16.57
N GLN A 27 -1.91 -4.14 16.11
CA GLN A 27 -3.09 -4.12 16.98
C GLN A 27 -3.30 -5.42 17.75
N HIS A 28 -2.98 -6.57 17.17
CA HIS A 28 -3.13 -7.89 17.80
C HIS A 28 -1.85 -8.38 18.51
N PHE A 29 -0.76 -7.61 18.47
CA PHE A 29 0.51 -8.02 19.05
C PHE A 29 0.43 -8.01 20.59
N ARG A 30 0.35 -9.20 21.19
CA ARG A 30 0.44 -9.41 22.64
C ARG A 30 1.86 -9.83 23.10
N GLY A 31 2.87 -9.55 22.28
CA GLY A 31 4.26 -9.94 22.56
C GLY A 31 4.92 -9.06 23.63
N ALA A 32 5.90 -9.62 24.34
CA ALA A 32 6.61 -8.96 25.44
C ALA A 32 7.56 -7.81 25.02
N SER A 33 7.88 -7.69 23.73
CA SER A 33 8.82 -6.68 23.22
C SER A 33 8.11 -5.42 22.72
N GLN A 34 8.13 -4.37 23.53
CA GLN A 34 7.65 -3.03 23.17
C GLN A 34 8.41 -2.43 21.99
N ALA A 35 9.70 -2.74 21.84
CA ALA A 35 10.52 -2.27 20.73
C ALA A 35 10.03 -2.79 19.37
N PHE A 36 9.63 -4.06 19.31
CA PHE A 36 9.09 -4.64 18.09
C PHE A 36 7.75 -4.00 17.69
N LEU A 37 6.86 -3.77 18.67
CA LEU A 37 5.60 -3.06 18.44
C LEU A 37 5.82 -1.63 17.92
N GLY A 38 6.81 -0.92 18.48
CA GLY A 38 7.17 0.44 18.04
C GLY A 38 7.62 0.46 16.57
N ILE A 39 8.53 -0.43 16.19
CA ILE A 39 9.02 -0.54 14.79
C ILE A 39 7.86 -0.88 13.84
N LEU A 40 7.00 -1.81 14.24
CA LEU A 40 5.85 -2.23 13.43
C LEU A 40 4.86 -1.08 13.22
N SER A 41 4.58 -0.31 14.28
CA SER A 41 3.67 0.84 14.24
C SER A 41 4.23 1.96 13.38
N ILE A 42 5.53 2.26 13.49
CA ILE A 42 6.20 3.26 12.65
C ILE A 42 6.17 2.83 11.18
N SER A 43 6.44 1.57 10.88
CA SER A 43 6.36 1.04 9.52
C SER A 43 4.95 1.13 8.95
N GLY A 44 3.93 0.74 9.72
CA GLY A 44 2.53 0.89 9.32
C GLY A 44 2.14 2.33 9.05
N LEU A 45 2.58 3.27 9.90
CA LEU A 45 2.32 4.70 9.74
C LEU A 45 3.02 5.28 8.50
N LEU A 46 4.28 4.91 8.26
CA LEU A 46 5.01 5.28 7.04
C LEU A 46 4.33 4.70 5.79
N GLY A 47 3.82 3.47 5.87
CA GLY A 47 3.02 2.86 4.82
C GLY A 47 1.76 3.68 4.51
N VAL A 48 0.97 4.05 5.52
CA VAL A 48 -0.23 4.88 5.31
C VAL A 48 0.13 6.24 4.69
N LEU A 49 1.17 6.92 5.20
CA LEU A 49 1.64 8.17 4.64
C LEU A 49 2.06 8.02 3.18
N THR A 50 2.79 6.95 2.85
CA THR A 50 3.23 6.67 1.47
C THR A 50 2.03 6.43 0.55
N GLY A 51 1.00 5.73 1.02
CA GLY A 51 -0.25 5.51 0.28
C GLY A 51 -1.01 6.81 0.02
N LEU A 52 -1.06 7.72 1.00
CA LEU A 52 -1.69 9.04 0.85
C LEU A 52 -0.93 9.92 -0.14
N VAL A 53 0.41 9.96 -0.04
CA VAL A 53 1.27 10.69 -0.98
C VAL A 53 1.08 10.14 -2.40
N PHE A 54 0.98 8.82 -2.55
CA PHE A 54 0.71 8.19 -3.84
C PHE A 54 -0.64 8.59 -4.41
N LEU A 55 -1.72 8.60 -3.62
CA LEU A 55 -3.05 9.04 -4.08
C LEU A 55 -3.04 10.48 -4.59
N ILE A 56 -2.40 11.38 -3.84
CA ILE A 56 -2.27 12.80 -4.25
C ILE A 56 -1.44 12.90 -5.54
N TYR A 57 -0.29 12.22 -5.60
CA TYR A 57 0.58 12.21 -6.77
C TYR A 57 -0.13 11.64 -8.01
N TYR A 58 -0.84 10.53 -7.85
CA TYR A 58 -1.59 9.88 -8.92
C TYR A 58 -2.72 10.78 -9.43
N GLY A 59 -3.48 11.41 -8.53
CA GLY A 59 -4.54 12.37 -8.89
C GLY A 59 -4.01 13.62 -9.60
N TRP A 60 -2.83 14.10 -9.22
CA TRP A 60 -2.17 15.24 -9.88
C TRP A 60 -1.74 14.89 -11.32
N HIS A 61 -1.29 13.65 -11.55
CA HIS A 61 -0.75 13.22 -12.84
C HIS A 61 -1.76 12.57 -13.79
N THR A 62 -2.93 12.16 -13.31
CA THR A 62 -3.97 11.51 -14.13
C THR A 62 -5.24 12.35 -14.16
N THR A 63 -6.18 12.09 -13.26
CA THR A 63 -7.44 12.80 -13.12
C THR A 63 -7.90 12.81 -11.66
N TRP A 64 -8.67 13.82 -11.28
CA TRP A 64 -9.10 14.03 -9.89
C TRP A 64 -10.00 12.91 -9.32
N TRP A 65 -10.75 12.19 -10.16
CA TRP A 65 -11.55 11.03 -9.74
C TRP A 65 -10.74 9.74 -9.60
N ALA A 66 -9.59 9.63 -10.29
CA ALA A 66 -8.78 8.41 -10.31
C ALA A 66 -8.30 7.94 -8.92
N PRO A 67 -7.84 8.81 -7.99
CA PRO A 67 -7.49 8.38 -6.64
C PRO A 67 -8.68 7.79 -5.86
N LEU A 68 -9.91 8.23 -6.13
CA LEU A 68 -11.10 7.67 -5.47
C LEU A 68 -11.34 6.21 -5.88
N VAL A 69 -11.10 5.89 -7.16
CA VAL A 69 -11.18 4.52 -7.70
C VAL A 69 -10.08 3.65 -7.10
N VAL A 70 -8.84 4.15 -7.08
CA VAL A 70 -7.69 3.43 -6.50
C VAL A 70 -7.89 3.16 -5.01
N PHE A 71 -8.44 4.13 -4.27
CA PHE A 71 -8.81 3.96 -2.88
C PHE A 71 -9.88 2.89 -2.68
N ALA A 72 -10.94 2.89 -3.50
CA ALA A 72 -11.98 1.87 -3.44
C ALA A 72 -11.42 0.46 -3.69
N ILE A 73 -10.52 0.28 -4.66
CA ILE A 73 -9.87 -0.99 -4.94
C ILE A 73 -8.93 -1.42 -3.79
N GLY A 74 -8.20 -0.46 -3.20
CA GLY A 74 -7.40 -0.69 -2.01
C GLY A 74 -8.23 -1.19 -0.83
N PHE A 75 -9.45 -0.67 -0.66
CA PHE A 75 -10.38 -1.12 0.36
C PHE A 75 -10.81 -2.58 0.15
N PHE A 76 -11.07 -3.01 -1.09
CA PHE A 76 -11.33 -4.43 -1.38
C PHE A 76 -10.11 -5.32 -1.10
N SER A 77 -8.89 -4.80 -1.32
CA SER A 77 -7.66 -5.53 -1.01
C SER A 77 -7.46 -5.75 0.50
N PHE A 78 -7.99 -4.86 1.35
CA PHE A 78 -8.04 -5.06 2.79
C PHE A 78 -8.81 -6.33 3.16
N SER A 79 -9.99 -6.55 2.56
CA SER A 79 -10.78 -7.77 2.80
C SER A 79 -10.03 -9.03 2.36
N PHE A 80 -9.26 -8.97 1.28
CA PHE A 80 -8.43 -10.09 0.82
C PHE A 80 -7.26 -10.38 1.76
N SER A 81 -6.75 -9.35 2.44
CA SER A 81 -5.70 -9.48 3.44
C SER A 81 -6.17 -10.37 4.59
N VAL A 82 -7.38 -10.20 5.11
CA VAL A 82 -7.89 -11.08 6.18
C VAL A 82 -7.91 -12.57 5.77
N PHE A 83 -8.12 -12.86 4.48
CA PHE A 83 -8.08 -14.23 3.96
C PHE A 83 -6.66 -14.82 3.90
N MET A 84 -5.68 -14.05 3.43
CA MET A 84 -4.27 -14.46 3.39
C MET A 84 -3.69 -14.78 4.78
N GLU A 85 -4.28 -14.22 5.85
CA GLU A 85 -3.76 -14.36 7.22
C GLU A 85 -3.88 -15.80 7.69
N ARG A 86 -5.00 -16.41 7.31
CA ARG A 86 -5.31 -17.82 7.55
C ARG A 86 -4.39 -18.76 6.79
N LEU A 87 -3.75 -18.31 5.70
CA LEU A 87 -2.93 -19.15 4.84
C LEU A 87 -1.45 -19.16 5.24
N LEU A 88 -0.86 -18.01 5.57
CA LEU A 88 0.60 -17.84 5.72
C LEU A 88 1.07 -17.55 7.16
N GLY A 89 0.14 -17.27 8.07
CA GLY A 89 0.42 -16.93 9.47
C GLY A 89 0.90 -15.48 9.65
N ALA A 90 0.42 -14.82 10.70
CA ALA A 90 0.63 -13.38 10.95
C ALA A 90 2.11 -12.96 11.00
N PHE A 91 2.99 -13.82 11.51
CA PHE A 91 4.41 -13.50 11.65
C PHE A 91 5.15 -13.42 10.30
N THR A 92 4.96 -14.40 9.43
CA THR A 92 5.60 -14.45 8.10
C THR A 92 5.18 -13.28 7.24
N ILE A 93 3.88 -12.96 7.27
CA ILE A 93 3.28 -11.87 6.49
C ILE A 93 3.76 -10.52 7.00
N SER A 94 3.98 -10.36 8.31
CA SER A 94 4.55 -9.14 8.89
C SER A 94 5.99 -8.90 8.46
N LEU A 95 6.81 -9.95 8.42
CA LEU A 95 8.20 -9.88 7.99
C LEU A 95 8.28 -9.57 6.49
N LEU A 96 7.49 -10.28 5.70
CA LEU A 96 7.31 -10.01 4.27
C LEU A 96 6.75 -8.62 4.04
N GLY A 97 5.84 -8.14 4.88
CA GLY A 97 5.29 -6.80 4.80
C GLY A 97 6.38 -5.74 4.91
N PHE A 98 7.32 -5.92 5.84
CA PHE A 98 8.42 -4.96 6.10
C PHE A 98 9.30 -4.68 4.88
N ILE A 99 9.50 -5.68 4.02
CA ILE A 99 10.29 -5.56 2.78
C ILE A 99 9.39 -5.43 1.54
N GLY A 100 8.18 -5.96 1.61
CA GLY A 100 7.20 -6.00 0.52
C GLY A 100 6.58 -4.63 0.29
N TRP A 101 6.18 -3.91 1.34
CA TRP A 101 5.54 -2.61 1.19
C TRP A 101 6.46 -1.56 0.54
N PRO A 102 7.76 -1.42 0.88
CA PRO A 102 8.64 -0.45 0.23
C PRO A 102 8.94 -0.81 -1.24
N VAL A 103 9.08 -2.10 -1.54
CA VAL A 103 9.30 -2.58 -2.91
C VAL A 103 8.06 -2.31 -3.77
N CYS A 104 6.87 -2.65 -3.27
CA CYS A 104 5.61 -2.32 -3.94
C CYS A 104 5.43 -0.81 -4.09
N ALA A 105 5.83 -0.01 -3.09
CA ALA A 105 5.79 1.45 -3.16
C ALA A 105 6.68 1.97 -4.30
N TYR A 106 7.91 1.48 -4.42
CA TYR A 106 8.80 1.86 -5.51
C TYR A 106 8.18 1.56 -6.89
N TYR A 107 7.61 0.37 -7.06
CA TYR A 107 6.99 -0.02 -8.33
C TYR A 107 5.70 0.75 -8.63
N MET A 108 4.83 1.00 -7.65
CA MET A 108 3.60 1.76 -7.90
C MET A 108 3.91 3.17 -8.40
N PHE A 109 4.91 3.87 -7.81
CA PHE A 109 5.34 5.19 -8.28
C PHE A 109 6.02 5.14 -9.65
N LYS A 110 6.80 4.09 -9.94
CA LYS A 110 7.48 3.92 -11.23
C LYS A 110 6.50 3.73 -12.40
N PHE A 111 5.37 3.05 -12.15
CA PHE A 111 4.36 2.77 -13.17
C PHE A 111 3.26 3.84 -13.28
N VAL A 112 3.36 4.95 -12.55
CA VAL A 112 2.44 6.08 -12.72
C VAL A 112 2.64 6.67 -14.13
N PRO A 113 1.58 6.80 -14.94
CA PRO A 113 1.70 7.46 -16.24
C PRO A 113 2.05 8.92 -15.97
N ARG A 114 3.23 9.36 -16.40
CA ARG A 114 3.55 10.79 -16.40
C ARG A 114 2.77 11.43 -17.53
N ALA A 115 1.74 12.20 -17.21
CA ALA A 115 1.20 13.17 -18.16
C ALA A 115 2.38 14.03 -18.65
N LEU A 116 2.68 13.92 -19.95
CA LEU A 116 3.58 14.84 -20.64
C LEU A 116 3.15 16.27 -20.29
N GLY A 117 4.10 17.11 -19.91
CA GLY A 117 3.86 18.51 -19.53
C GLY A 117 3.12 19.31 -20.61
N PRO A 118 2.71 20.55 -20.30
CA PRO A 118 1.97 21.38 -21.24
C PRO A 118 2.74 21.48 -22.58
N PRO A 119 2.04 21.51 -23.74
CA PRO A 119 2.70 21.78 -25.01
C PRO A 119 3.34 23.16 -24.91
N GLY A 120 4.66 23.21 -25.08
CA GLY A 120 5.40 24.46 -25.23
C GLY A 120 5.06 25.17 -26.53
#